data_AF-A0A3Q8ZUX3-F1
#
_entry.id   AF-A0A3Q8ZUX3-F1
#
_cell.length_a   1.000
_cell.length_b   1.000
_cell.length_c   1.000
_cell.angle_alpha   90.00
_cell.angle_beta   90.00
_cell.angle_gamma   90.00
#
_symmetry.space_group_name_H-M   'P 1'
#
loop_
_entity.id
_entity.type
_entity.pdbx_description
1 polymer ?
#
loop_
_entity_poly.entity_id
_entity_poly.type
_entity_poly.pdbx_seq_one_letter_code
_entity_poly.pdbx_strand_id
1 'polypeptide(L)'
;MTSHRRRDPEWREFERLIARIEADAGPRGLVVKSPDRLRCKLTGRLREVDASIRAKVGTTEMLVTIECRCRSKLQDVTWIEQLATKKSSIGADRTIAVSASGFSAAAQIAASHAGISLRNISDLTVADINPILGLDLVMFWHKACAIGRVGIRAYRAVDDKVPEPDEVEYILPPDTDLFAPIFHDTEDGSSWTLNDVWRKVQETLNPYAEIAKGQPPITRTARIPYPGTVSIDTPHGPWTLGHVFLSMAMWIEPEMVPIEEALKVSYSDPDGSSVHRVEFSSQRTQDWRISLQAQSDAQGVNEIRVGSNWPQTKEK
;
A
#
# COMPACT_ATOMS: atom_id res chain seq x y z
N MET A 1 -22.47 6.99 -1.49
CA MET A 1 -21.92 6.13 -0.41
C MET A 1 -20.41 6.06 -0.57
N THR A 2 -19.70 6.93 0.14
CA THR A 2 -18.24 6.88 0.27
C THR A 2 -17.88 5.57 0.96
N SER A 3 -17.14 4.68 0.29
CA SER A 3 -16.59 3.50 0.94
C SER A 3 -15.51 3.97 1.91
N HIS A 4 -15.90 4.29 3.14
CA HIS A 4 -14.97 4.35 4.27
C HIS A 4 -14.36 2.96 4.44
N ARG A 5 -13.22 2.72 3.77
CA ARG A 5 -12.35 1.58 4.11
C ARG A 5 -11.92 1.81 5.56
N ARG A 6 -12.48 1.01 6.45
CA ARG A 6 -12.20 1.01 7.88
C ARG A 6 -10.69 0.82 8.05
N ARG A 7 -10.00 1.78 8.69
CA ARG A 7 -8.59 1.60 9.07
C ARG A 7 -8.49 0.37 9.97
N ASP A 8 -7.44 -0.40 9.75
CA ASP A 8 -7.10 -1.51 10.64
C ASP A 8 -6.79 -0.96 12.04
N PRO A 9 -7.08 -1.72 13.10
CA PRO A 9 -6.58 -1.38 14.42
C PRO A 9 -5.04 -1.47 14.46
N GLU A 10 -4.39 -0.68 15.31
CA GLU A 10 -2.91 -0.60 15.40
C GLU A 10 -2.22 -1.96 15.51
N TRP A 11 -2.77 -2.88 16.31
CA TRP A 11 -2.21 -4.22 16.46
C TRP A 11 -2.16 -4.99 15.13
N ARG A 12 -3.14 -4.77 14.26
CA ARG A 12 -3.22 -5.43 12.95
C ARG A 12 -2.29 -4.79 11.93
N GLU A 13 -2.12 -3.47 12.00
CA GLU A 13 -1.10 -2.77 11.20
C GLU A 13 0.31 -3.26 11.55
N PHE A 14 0.57 -3.46 12.84
CA PHE A 14 1.82 -4.02 13.36
C PHE A 14 2.08 -5.45 12.84
N GLU A 15 1.09 -6.34 12.86
CA GLU A 15 1.22 -7.70 12.31
C GLU A 15 1.51 -7.70 10.80
N ARG A 16 0.76 -6.89 10.04
CA ARG A 16 0.94 -6.77 8.58
C ARG A 16 2.29 -6.21 8.20
N LEU A 17 2.76 -5.27 9.01
CA LEU A 17 4.09 -4.70 8.89
C LEU A 17 5.14 -5.78 9.10
N ILE A 18 5.11 -6.51 10.21
CA ILE A 18 6.05 -7.60 10.48
C ILE A 18 6.04 -8.65 9.37
N ALA A 19 4.86 -9.10 8.95
CA ALA A 19 4.74 -10.09 7.88
C ALA A 19 5.42 -9.63 6.57
N ARG A 20 5.24 -8.36 6.21
CA ARG A 20 5.88 -7.77 5.04
C ARG A 20 7.37 -7.65 5.22
N ILE A 21 7.83 -7.30 6.42
CA ILE A 21 9.26 -7.31 6.70
C ILE A 21 9.86 -8.69 6.44
N GLU A 22 9.23 -9.75 6.95
CA GLU A 22 9.73 -11.11 6.71
C GLU A 22 9.72 -11.52 5.24
N ALA A 23 8.68 -11.10 4.50
CA ALA A 23 8.56 -11.41 3.08
C ALA A 23 9.73 -10.81 2.28
N ASP A 24 10.12 -9.59 2.62
CA ASP A 24 11.17 -8.85 1.93
C ASP A 24 12.58 -9.21 2.43
N ALA A 25 12.73 -9.59 3.71
CA ALA A 25 14.01 -9.98 4.30
C ALA A 25 14.42 -11.42 3.94
N GLY A 26 13.43 -12.25 3.58
CA GLY A 26 13.62 -13.66 3.24
C GLY A 26 14.39 -13.92 1.93
N PRO A 27 15.03 -15.09 1.78
CA PRO A 27 15.55 -15.53 0.49
C PRO A 27 14.42 -15.68 -0.56
N ARG A 28 14.78 -15.61 -1.86
CA ARG A 28 13.82 -15.80 -2.96
C ARG A 28 13.07 -17.13 -2.82
N GLY A 29 11.74 -17.09 -2.91
CA GLY A 29 10.86 -18.26 -2.80
C GLY A 29 10.22 -18.47 -1.42
N LEU A 30 10.48 -17.57 -0.47
CA LEU A 30 9.86 -17.58 0.85
C LEU A 30 8.38 -17.14 0.75
N VAL A 31 7.45 -17.96 1.23
CA VAL A 31 6.01 -17.68 1.18
C VAL A 31 5.55 -17.19 2.54
N VAL A 32 5.22 -15.90 2.63
CA VAL A 32 4.64 -15.31 3.85
C VAL A 32 3.14 -15.11 3.70
N LYS A 33 2.39 -15.47 4.74
CA LYS A 33 0.95 -15.26 4.82
C LYS A 33 0.56 -14.61 6.14
N SER A 34 -0.25 -13.54 6.08
CA SER A 34 -0.80 -12.83 7.25
C SER A 34 -2.24 -12.34 7.01
N PRO A 35 -3.21 -12.66 7.90
CA PRO A 35 -3.07 -13.64 8.97
C PRO A 35 -3.01 -15.04 8.34
N ASP A 36 -2.57 -16.04 9.10
CA ASP A 36 -2.72 -17.43 8.68
C ASP A 36 -3.48 -18.26 9.70
N ARG A 37 -4.13 -19.32 9.23
CA ARG A 37 -4.87 -20.26 10.07
C ARG A 37 -4.32 -21.65 9.86
N LEU A 38 -3.71 -22.18 10.91
CA LEU A 38 -3.01 -23.46 10.91
C LEU A 38 -3.81 -24.49 11.69
N ARG A 39 -3.84 -25.73 11.22
CA ARG A 39 -4.56 -26.81 11.89
C ARG A 39 -3.80 -27.25 13.14
N CYS A 40 -4.47 -27.19 14.29
CA CYS A 40 -3.95 -27.75 15.54
C CYS A 40 -3.95 -29.27 15.47
N LYS A 41 -2.79 -29.90 15.69
CA LYS A 41 -2.59 -31.34 15.75
C LYS A 41 -3.33 -32.00 16.94
N LEU A 42 -3.53 -31.24 18.03
CA LEU A 42 -4.19 -31.76 19.24
C LEU A 42 -5.72 -31.75 19.13
N THR A 43 -6.30 -30.69 18.57
CA THR A 43 -7.76 -30.48 18.58
C THR A 43 -8.41 -30.58 17.20
N GLY A 44 -7.61 -30.66 16.14
CA GLY A 44 -8.08 -30.63 14.75
C GLY A 44 -8.64 -29.28 14.28
N ARG A 45 -8.84 -28.31 15.18
CA ARG A 45 -9.38 -26.97 14.86
C ARG A 45 -8.31 -26.05 14.29
N LEU A 46 -8.74 -25.08 13.48
CA LEU A 46 -7.85 -24.02 13.00
C LEU A 46 -7.51 -23.05 14.14
N ARG A 47 -6.24 -22.72 14.28
CA ARG A 47 -5.73 -21.66 15.15
C ARG A 47 -5.12 -20.58 14.28
N GLU A 48 -5.47 -19.34 14.58
CA GLU A 48 -4.88 -18.18 13.92
C GLU A 48 -3.46 -17.94 14.43
N VAL A 49 -2.58 -17.56 13.53
CA VAL A 49 -1.25 -17.01 13.78
C VAL A 49 -1.15 -15.69 13.02
N ASP A 50 -0.40 -14.74 13.56
CA ASP A 50 -0.38 -13.38 13.03
C ASP A 50 0.29 -13.33 11.66
N ALA A 51 1.36 -14.12 11.50
CA ALA A 51 1.90 -14.50 10.22
C ALA A 51 2.52 -15.90 10.24
N SER A 52 2.68 -16.48 9.06
CA SER A 52 3.44 -17.71 8.85
C SER A 52 4.38 -17.55 7.67
N ILE A 53 5.53 -18.19 7.77
CA ILE A 53 6.50 -18.34 6.70
C ILE A 53 6.56 -19.82 6.36
N ARG A 54 6.47 -20.12 5.06
CA ARG A 54 6.78 -21.44 4.51
C ARG A 54 7.99 -21.29 3.61
N ALA A 55 9.03 -22.06 3.91
CA ALA A 55 10.27 -22.06 3.15
C ALA A 55 10.73 -23.49 2.91
N LYS A 56 11.32 -23.72 1.74
CA LYS A 56 11.94 -24.99 1.40
C LYS A 56 13.43 -24.90 1.66
N VAL A 57 13.93 -25.71 2.59
CA VAL A 57 15.35 -25.79 2.93
C VAL A 57 15.85 -27.15 2.44
N GLY A 58 16.56 -27.14 1.30
CA GLY A 58 16.95 -28.37 0.60
C GLY A 58 15.72 -29.14 0.12
N THR A 59 15.52 -30.34 0.66
CA THR A 59 14.36 -31.20 0.37
C THR A 59 13.24 -31.10 1.41
N THR A 60 13.42 -30.31 2.46
CA THR A 60 12.50 -30.24 3.60
C THR A 60 11.68 -28.96 3.57
N GLU A 61 10.38 -29.08 3.83
CA GLU A 61 9.50 -27.94 4.05
C GLU A 61 9.58 -27.50 5.51
N MET A 62 9.78 -26.20 5.74
CA MET A 62 9.86 -25.61 7.07
C MET A 62 8.72 -24.62 7.27
N LEU A 63 8.03 -24.76 8.40
CA LEU A 63 6.97 -23.86 8.85
C LEU A 63 7.48 -23.02 10.02
N VAL A 64 7.57 -21.71 9.82
CA VAL A 64 7.83 -20.74 10.89
C VAL A 64 6.57 -19.94 11.14
N THR A 65 6.23 -19.73 12.41
CA THR A 65 5.12 -18.87 12.81
C THR A 65 5.64 -17.61 13.47
N ILE A 66 4.91 -16.52 13.28
CA ILE A 66 5.25 -15.22 13.87
C ILE A 66 4.06 -14.76 14.69
N GLU A 67 4.35 -14.31 15.90
CA GLU A 67 3.37 -13.86 16.87
C GLU A 67 3.80 -12.51 17.42
N CYS A 68 2.90 -11.55 17.38
CA CYS A 68 3.15 -10.14 17.56
C CYS A 68 2.47 -9.62 18.83
N ARG A 69 3.17 -8.76 19.55
CA ARG A 69 2.66 -8.06 20.72
C ARG A 69 2.99 -6.57 20.64
N CYS A 70 2.01 -5.80 20.18
CA CYS A 70 2.01 -4.34 20.26
C CYS A 70 1.38 -3.88 21.59
N ARG A 71 2.15 -3.93 22.68
CA ARG A 71 1.74 -3.48 24.03
C ARG A 71 2.84 -2.64 24.64
N SER A 72 2.49 -1.73 25.55
CA SER A 72 3.44 -0.85 26.24
C SER A 72 4.32 -1.56 27.28
N LYS A 73 3.80 -2.60 27.95
CA LYS A 73 4.55 -3.37 28.95
C LYS A 73 5.37 -4.49 28.29
N LEU A 74 6.59 -4.72 28.79
CA LEU A 74 7.43 -5.86 28.43
C LEU A 74 6.63 -7.16 28.44
N GLN A 75 6.91 -8.05 27.49
CA GLN A 75 6.32 -9.37 27.47
C GLN A 75 7.05 -10.30 28.45
N ASP A 76 6.28 -11.14 29.12
CA ASP A 76 6.72 -11.97 30.22
C ASP A 76 6.86 -13.45 29.82
N VAL A 77 7.30 -14.26 30.77
CA VAL A 77 7.46 -15.71 30.62
C VAL A 77 6.15 -16.37 30.19
N THR A 78 5.03 -15.93 30.77
CA THR A 78 3.69 -16.45 30.48
C THR A 78 3.39 -16.43 28.98
N TRP A 79 3.69 -15.32 28.30
CA TRP A 79 3.46 -15.23 26.86
C TRP A 79 4.32 -16.24 26.09
N ILE A 80 5.60 -16.35 26.44
CA ILE A 80 6.52 -17.29 25.80
C ILE A 80 6.09 -18.75 25.98
N GLU A 81 5.62 -19.13 27.16
CA GLU A 81 5.11 -20.48 27.43
C GLU A 81 3.84 -20.80 26.61
N GLN A 82 2.95 -19.81 26.44
CA GLN A 82 1.80 -19.93 25.56
C GLN A 82 2.22 -20.13 24.10
N LEU A 83 3.24 -19.41 23.65
CA LEU A 83 3.80 -19.56 22.31
C LEU A 83 4.46 -20.92 22.12
N ALA A 84 5.21 -21.42 23.10
CA ALA A 84 5.84 -22.74 23.06
C ALA A 84 4.80 -23.86 22.90
N THR A 85 3.72 -23.77 23.69
CA THR A 85 2.58 -24.68 23.58
C THR A 85 1.89 -24.57 22.22
N LYS A 86 1.69 -23.34 21.72
CA LYS A 86 1.09 -23.09 20.42
C LYS A 86 1.92 -23.68 19.28
N LYS A 87 3.23 -23.39 19.24
CA LYS A 87 4.23 -23.92 18.30
C LYS A 87 4.13 -25.44 18.17
N SER A 88 4.19 -26.14 19.30
CA SER A 88 4.06 -27.61 19.35
C SER A 88 2.70 -28.07 18.79
N SER A 89 1.62 -27.43 19.24
CA SER A 89 0.25 -27.82 18.86
C SER A 89 -0.04 -27.64 17.36
N ILE A 90 0.54 -26.63 16.70
CA ILE A 90 0.34 -26.38 15.26
C ILE A 90 1.45 -27.02 14.40
N GLY A 91 2.48 -27.57 15.05
CA GLY A 91 3.60 -28.21 14.37
C GLY A 91 4.52 -27.24 13.63
N ALA A 92 4.72 -26.04 14.15
CA ALA A 92 5.71 -25.12 13.60
C ALA A 92 7.12 -25.54 14.04
N ASP A 93 8.06 -25.55 13.11
CA ASP A 93 9.47 -25.90 13.37
C ASP A 93 10.14 -24.82 14.22
N ARG A 94 9.75 -23.56 13.97
CA ARG A 94 10.21 -22.38 14.72
C ARG A 94 9.04 -21.43 14.95
N THR A 95 9.14 -20.66 16.02
CA THR A 95 8.25 -19.53 16.29
C THR A 95 9.10 -18.32 16.60
N ILE A 96 8.72 -17.19 16.00
CA ILE A 96 9.32 -15.88 16.23
C ILE A 96 8.32 -15.07 17.04
N ALA A 97 8.70 -14.65 18.24
CA ALA A 97 7.93 -13.74 19.06
C ALA A 97 8.41 -12.31 18.83
N VAL A 98 7.52 -11.43 18.43
CA VAL A 98 7.83 -10.03 18.11
C VAL A 98 7.13 -9.11 19.10
N SER A 99 7.87 -8.22 19.75
CA SER A 99 7.30 -7.25 20.68
C SER A 99 7.68 -5.82 20.34
N ALA A 100 6.71 -4.90 20.46
CA ALA A 100 6.94 -3.46 20.39
C ALA A 100 7.62 -2.87 21.64
N SER A 101 7.47 -3.50 22.80
CA SER A 101 8.07 -3.03 24.06
C SER A 101 9.26 -3.87 24.49
N GLY A 102 9.42 -5.07 23.95
CA GLY A 102 10.48 -6.01 24.30
C GLY A 102 10.07 -7.06 25.32
N PHE A 103 11.06 -7.71 25.94
CA PHE A 103 10.89 -8.91 26.75
C PHE A 103 11.61 -8.79 28.10
N SER A 104 11.01 -9.32 29.16
CA SER A 104 11.70 -9.44 30.45
C SER A 104 12.87 -10.43 30.38
N ALA A 105 13.86 -10.30 31.27
CA ALA A 105 15.01 -11.20 31.31
C ALA A 105 14.59 -12.68 31.47
N ALA A 106 13.58 -12.95 32.29
CA ALA A 106 13.03 -14.29 32.46
C ALA A 106 12.38 -14.82 31.17
N ALA A 107 11.67 -13.96 30.42
CA ALA A 107 11.08 -14.34 29.14
C ALA A 107 12.15 -14.69 28.09
N GLN A 108 13.28 -13.96 28.09
CA GLN A 108 14.42 -14.26 27.21
C GLN A 108 15.02 -15.63 27.49
N ILE A 109 15.22 -15.97 28.77
CA ILE A 109 15.69 -17.31 29.20
C ILE A 109 14.69 -18.39 28.75
N ALA A 110 13.40 -18.20 29.02
CA ALA A 110 12.36 -19.15 28.64
C ALA A 110 12.29 -19.37 27.13
N ALA A 111 12.45 -18.29 26.34
CA ALA A 111 12.39 -18.35 24.88
C ALA A 111 13.56 -19.16 24.30
N SER A 112 14.76 -18.96 24.83
CA SER A 112 15.95 -19.75 24.48
C SER A 112 15.71 -21.25 24.71
N HIS A 113 15.21 -21.63 25.89
CA HIS A 113 14.89 -23.03 26.19
C HIS A 113 13.78 -23.61 25.31
N ALA A 114 12.79 -22.80 24.90
CA ALA A 114 11.68 -23.24 24.05
C ALA A 114 12.02 -23.24 22.54
N GLY A 115 13.22 -22.77 22.15
CA GLY A 115 13.59 -22.56 20.76
C GLY A 115 12.65 -21.57 20.06
N ILE A 116 12.34 -20.46 20.75
CA ILE A 116 11.57 -19.32 20.24
C ILE A 116 12.54 -18.17 20.01
N SER A 117 12.60 -17.65 18.79
CA SER A 117 13.40 -16.48 18.47
C SER A 117 12.66 -15.23 18.91
N LEU A 118 13.35 -14.30 19.57
CA LEU A 118 12.77 -13.03 20.02
C LEU A 118 13.18 -11.91 19.07
N ARG A 119 12.25 -11.01 18.77
CA ARG A 119 12.50 -9.81 17.97
C ARG A 119 11.86 -8.60 18.64
N ASN A 120 12.64 -7.54 18.74
CA ASN A 120 12.18 -6.28 19.31
C ASN A 120 12.00 -5.27 18.18
N ILE A 121 10.81 -4.69 18.10
CA ILE A 121 10.68 -3.38 17.49
C ILE A 121 11.14 -2.40 18.57
N SER A 122 12.44 -2.23 18.70
CA SER A 122 13.02 -1.15 19.48
C SER A 122 12.99 0.13 18.65
N ASP A 123 12.80 1.27 19.32
CA ASP A 123 13.00 2.59 18.72
C ASP A 123 14.49 2.78 18.41
N LEU A 124 14.94 2.21 17.29
CA LEU A 124 16.20 2.62 16.70
C LEU A 124 16.09 4.11 16.39
N THR A 125 17.09 4.88 16.76
CA THR A 125 17.12 6.30 16.45
C THR A 125 17.69 6.53 15.05
N VAL A 126 17.47 7.72 14.50
CA VAL A 126 18.15 8.13 13.26
C VAL A 126 19.67 8.10 13.45
N ALA A 127 20.17 8.39 14.66
CA ALA A 127 21.60 8.33 14.95
C ALA A 127 22.16 6.90 14.89
N ASP A 128 21.35 5.88 15.20
CA ASP A 128 21.77 4.47 15.13
C ASP A 128 21.83 3.97 13.68
N ILE A 129 20.96 4.48 12.79
CA ILE A 129 20.78 3.93 11.45
C ILE A 129 21.38 4.78 10.33
N ASN A 130 21.36 6.12 10.44
CA ASN A 130 21.83 6.99 9.36
C ASN A 130 23.31 6.75 9.03
N PRO A 131 24.23 6.46 9.97
CA PRO A 131 25.60 6.09 9.62
C PRO A 131 25.70 4.84 8.71
N ILE A 132 24.73 3.93 8.82
CA ILE A 132 24.66 2.69 8.02
C ILE A 132 24.08 2.98 6.63
N LEU A 133 23.01 3.79 6.57
CA LEU A 133 22.26 4.02 5.33
C LEU A 133 22.75 5.22 4.51
N GLY A 134 23.31 6.24 5.16
CA GLY A 134 23.64 7.54 4.56
C GLY A 134 22.44 8.23 3.93
N LEU A 135 21.27 8.19 4.58
CA LEU A 135 19.98 8.57 4.01
C LEU A 135 19.15 9.44 4.97
N ASP A 136 18.77 10.63 4.51
CA ASP A 136 17.91 11.53 5.28
C ASP A 136 16.42 11.35 4.95
N LEU A 137 16.06 11.02 3.70
CA LEU A 137 14.65 10.89 3.28
C LEU A 137 14.45 10.00 2.05
N VAL A 138 13.20 9.57 1.85
CA VAL A 138 12.72 8.92 0.61
C VAL A 138 11.62 9.78 -0.04
N MET A 139 11.65 9.89 -1.36
CA MET A 139 10.61 10.58 -2.14
C MET A 139 9.64 9.61 -2.81
N PHE A 140 8.36 9.73 -2.51
CA PHE A 140 7.27 9.10 -3.26
C PHE A 140 6.73 10.09 -4.29
N TRP A 141 6.60 9.69 -5.55
CA TRP A 141 6.10 10.56 -6.62
C TRP A 141 4.64 10.26 -6.93
N HIS A 142 3.78 11.26 -6.79
CA HIS A 142 2.34 11.13 -6.97
C HIS A 142 1.86 11.84 -8.22
N LYS A 143 1.08 11.13 -9.03
CA LYS A 143 0.30 11.74 -10.11
C LYS A 143 -0.91 12.43 -9.50
N ALA A 144 -1.06 13.73 -9.72
CA ALA A 144 -2.16 14.52 -9.21
C ALA A 144 -2.80 15.34 -10.33
N CYS A 145 -4.10 15.60 -10.18
CA CYS A 145 -4.85 16.40 -11.14
C CYS A 145 -6.02 17.12 -10.48
N ALA A 146 -6.45 18.21 -11.11
CA ALA A 146 -7.66 18.95 -10.79
C ALA A 146 -8.48 19.16 -12.07
N ILE A 147 -9.80 19.04 -11.95
CA ILE A 147 -10.71 19.42 -13.04
C ILE A 147 -10.71 20.94 -13.13
N GLY A 148 -10.32 21.45 -14.30
CA GLY A 148 -10.38 22.88 -14.60
C GLY A 148 -11.72 23.29 -15.19
N ARG A 149 -12.22 22.51 -16.17
CA ARG A 149 -13.49 22.81 -16.87
C ARG A 149 -14.10 21.55 -17.45
N VAL A 150 -15.42 21.41 -17.34
CA VAL A 150 -16.19 20.43 -18.10
C VAL A 150 -17.10 21.16 -19.07
N GLY A 151 -16.73 21.12 -20.35
CA GLY A 151 -17.54 21.66 -21.43
C GLY A 151 -18.41 20.58 -22.06
N ILE A 152 -19.60 20.96 -22.51
CA ILE A 152 -20.58 20.08 -23.14
C ILE A 152 -21.00 20.71 -24.46
N ARG A 153 -21.13 19.86 -25.47
CA ARG A 153 -21.73 20.18 -26.75
C ARG A 153 -22.84 19.18 -27.02
N ALA A 154 -24.01 19.69 -27.41
CA ALA A 154 -25.19 18.88 -27.67
C ALA A 154 -24.95 17.94 -28.86
N TYR A 155 -25.69 16.83 -28.86
CA TYR A 155 -25.68 15.88 -29.96
C TYR A 155 -26.26 16.50 -31.24
N ARG A 156 -25.63 16.17 -32.37
CA ARG A 156 -26.09 16.54 -33.72
C ARG A 156 -26.02 15.31 -34.60
N ALA A 157 -27.13 14.95 -35.24
CA ALA A 157 -27.25 13.73 -36.04
C ALA A 157 -26.37 13.72 -37.31
N VAL A 158 -26.00 14.90 -37.81
CA VAL A 158 -25.13 15.07 -38.97
C VAL A 158 -24.04 16.06 -38.57
N ASP A 159 -22.88 15.53 -38.20
CA ASP A 159 -21.70 16.33 -37.88
C ASP A 159 -20.44 15.62 -38.37
N ASP A 160 -19.94 16.03 -39.54
CA ASP A 160 -18.77 15.42 -40.18
C ASP A 160 -17.45 15.99 -39.63
N LYS A 161 -17.51 17.05 -38.80
CA LYS A 161 -16.33 17.72 -38.24
C LYS A 161 -16.19 17.36 -36.76
N VAL A 162 -14.99 16.91 -36.37
CA VAL A 162 -14.64 16.75 -34.96
C VAL A 162 -14.56 18.15 -34.32
N PRO A 163 -15.32 18.42 -33.26
CA PRO A 163 -15.35 19.75 -32.65
C PRO A 163 -14.05 20.09 -31.92
N GLU A 164 -13.71 21.37 -31.92
CA GLU A 164 -12.58 21.91 -31.16
C GLU A 164 -12.94 22.10 -29.67
N PRO A 165 -11.96 22.04 -28.74
CA PRO A 165 -12.22 22.14 -27.29
C PRO A 165 -12.88 23.44 -26.79
N ASP A 166 -12.93 24.48 -27.62
CA ASP A 166 -13.58 25.76 -27.37
C ASP A 166 -15.01 25.84 -27.96
N GLU A 167 -15.42 24.90 -28.81
CA GLU A 167 -16.79 24.75 -29.34
C GLU A 167 -17.74 24.16 -28.26
N VAL A 168 -17.78 24.78 -27.08
CA VAL A 168 -18.58 24.40 -25.92
C VAL A 168 -19.89 25.19 -25.90
N GLU A 169 -21.02 24.51 -25.69
CA GLU A 169 -22.35 25.11 -25.62
C GLU A 169 -22.86 25.25 -24.18
N TYR A 170 -22.42 24.36 -23.29
CA TYR A 170 -22.74 24.41 -21.87
C TYR A 170 -21.51 24.07 -21.02
N ILE A 171 -21.31 24.79 -19.92
CA ILE A 171 -20.22 24.54 -18.97
C ILE A 171 -20.85 24.07 -17.66
N LEU A 172 -20.42 22.91 -17.16
CA LEU A 172 -20.88 22.45 -15.86
C LEU A 172 -20.43 23.43 -14.75
N PRO A 173 -21.26 23.65 -13.71
CA PRO A 173 -20.88 24.45 -12.56
C PRO A 173 -19.54 23.97 -11.95
N PRO A 174 -18.64 24.88 -11.52
CA PRO A 174 -17.35 24.49 -10.93
C PRO A 174 -17.46 23.62 -9.67
N ASP A 175 -18.58 23.69 -8.96
CA ASP A 175 -18.91 22.95 -7.75
C ASP A 175 -19.67 21.64 -8.02
N THR A 176 -19.78 21.21 -9.28
CA THR A 176 -20.39 19.93 -9.66
C THR A 176 -19.73 18.76 -8.90
N ASP A 177 -20.53 17.96 -8.20
CA ASP A 177 -20.03 16.78 -7.49
C ASP A 177 -19.49 15.74 -8.48
N LEU A 178 -18.19 15.48 -8.38
CA LEU A 178 -17.46 14.57 -9.25
C LEU A 178 -17.88 13.10 -9.13
N PHE A 179 -18.54 12.76 -8.01
CA PHE A 179 -19.01 11.42 -7.69
C PHE A 179 -20.52 11.28 -7.79
N ALA A 180 -21.24 12.35 -8.15
CA ALA A 180 -22.66 12.26 -8.48
C ALA A 180 -22.82 11.63 -9.88
N PRO A 181 -23.75 10.68 -10.04
CA PRO A 181 -24.05 10.07 -11.34
C PRO A 181 -24.88 11.03 -12.18
N ILE A 182 -24.23 11.97 -12.85
CA ILE A 182 -24.89 13.04 -13.62
C ILE A 182 -25.11 12.67 -15.09
N PHE A 183 -24.43 11.63 -15.57
CA PHE A 183 -24.59 11.12 -16.94
C PHE A 183 -25.57 9.96 -16.92
N HIS A 184 -26.59 10.03 -17.76
CA HIS A 184 -27.65 9.03 -17.84
C HIS A 184 -27.78 8.52 -19.27
N ASP A 185 -27.57 7.24 -19.49
CA ASP A 185 -27.88 6.61 -20.77
C ASP A 185 -29.37 6.27 -20.83
N THR A 186 -30.04 6.78 -21.86
CA THR A 186 -31.48 6.61 -22.06
C THR A 186 -31.85 5.28 -22.70
N GLU A 187 -30.90 4.53 -23.26
CA GLU A 187 -31.16 3.22 -23.86
C GLU A 187 -31.13 2.09 -22.83
N ASP A 188 -30.07 2.03 -22.01
CA ASP A 188 -29.87 0.95 -21.04
C ASP A 188 -30.13 1.35 -19.58
N GLY A 189 -30.42 2.64 -19.33
CA GLY A 189 -30.69 3.18 -18.00
C GLY A 189 -29.47 3.26 -17.10
N SER A 190 -28.26 3.00 -17.63
CA SER A 190 -27.03 3.11 -16.86
C SER A 190 -26.71 4.59 -16.55
N SER A 191 -25.93 4.79 -15.50
CA SER A 191 -25.43 6.11 -15.14
C SER A 191 -24.02 6.05 -14.58
N TRP A 192 -23.28 7.12 -14.76
CA TRP A 192 -21.89 7.22 -14.30
C TRP A 192 -21.54 8.66 -13.93
N THR A 193 -20.36 8.80 -13.32
CA THR A 193 -19.88 10.05 -12.72
C THR A 193 -18.81 10.71 -13.58
N LEU A 194 -18.46 11.97 -13.30
CA LEU A 194 -17.29 12.61 -13.91
C LEU A 194 -15.99 11.87 -13.59
N ASN A 195 -15.88 11.31 -12.38
CA ASN A 195 -14.73 10.52 -11.99
C ASN A 195 -14.60 9.20 -12.80
N ASP A 196 -15.71 8.60 -13.23
CA ASP A 196 -15.70 7.44 -14.13
C ASP A 196 -15.17 7.82 -15.53
N VAL A 197 -15.63 8.96 -16.06
CA VAL A 197 -15.12 9.50 -17.32
C VAL A 197 -13.60 9.74 -17.23
N TRP A 198 -13.14 10.35 -16.13
CA TRP A 198 -11.71 10.58 -15.91
C TRP A 198 -10.90 9.28 -15.81
N ARG A 199 -11.41 8.25 -15.10
CA ARG A 199 -10.75 6.93 -15.05
C ARG A 199 -10.59 6.31 -16.44
N LYS A 200 -11.65 6.35 -17.25
CA LYS A 200 -11.61 5.83 -18.62
C LYS A 200 -10.59 6.59 -19.49
N VAL A 201 -10.50 7.91 -19.35
CA VAL A 201 -9.47 8.73 -20.02
C VAL A 201 -8.07 8.28 -19.60
N GLN A 202 -7.83 8.05 -18.31
CA GLN A 202 -6.53 7.60 -17.81
C GLN A 202 -6.12 6.24 -18.38
N GLU A 203 -7.05 5.29 -18.39
CA GLU A 203 -6.83 3.94 -18.92
C GLU A 203 -6.54 3.94 -20.43
N THR A 204 -7.16 4.86 -21.17
CA THR A 204 -7.09 4.89 -22.63
C THR A 204 -5.90 5.70 -23.15
N LEU A 205 -5.57 6.84 -22.52
CA LEU A 205 -4.68 7.84 -23.12
C LEU A 205 -3.36 8.06 -22.38
N ASN A 206 -3.15 7.44 -21.21
CA ASN A 206 -1.99 7.73 -20.34
C ASN A 206 -1.67 9.25 -20.22
N PRO A 207 -2.61 10.05 -19.67
CA PRO A 207 -2.57 11.51 -19.77
C PRO A 207 -1.42 12.18 -19.01
N TYR A 208 -0.66 11.42 -18.21
CA TYR A 208 0.55 11.87 -17.52
C TYR A 208 1.84 11.62 -18.31
N ALA A 209 1.75 11.03 -19.52
CA ALA A 209 2.90 10.91 -20.39
C ALA A 209 3.55 12.29 -20.61
N GLU A 210 4.88 12.34 -20.51
CA GLU A 210 5.70 13.54 -20.72
C GLU A 210 5.57 14.64 -19.66
N ILE A 211 4.79 14.43 -18.59
CA ILE A 211 4.78 15.36 -17.46
C ILE A 211 6.04 15.11 -16.62
N ALA A 212 6.88 16.13 -16.50
CA ALA A 212 8.09 16.07 -15.68
C ALA A 212 7.75 16.20 -14.18
N LYS A 213 8.51 15.46 -13.36
CA LYS A 213 8.41 15.47 -11.91
C LYS A 213 8.74 16.86 -11.33
N GLY A 214 7.93 17.31 -10.37
CA GLY A 214 8.14 18.57 -9.64
C GLY A 214 7.93 19.85 -10.47
N GLN A 215 7.39 19.74 -11.69
CA GLN A 215 7.08 20.91 -12.52
C GLN A 215 5.67 21.45 -12.23
N PRO A 216 5.38 22.72 -12.58
CA PRO A 216 4.04 23.29 -12.48
C PRO A 216 3.00 22.49 -13.28
N PRO A 217 1.71 22.57 -12.92
CA PRO A 217 0.64 21.86 -13.62
C PRO A 217 0.57 22.21 -15.11
N ILE A 218 0.37 21.17 -15.93
CA ILE A 218 0.06 21.29 -17.35
C ILE A 218 -1.42 21.00 -17.54
N THR A 219 -2.09 21.84 -18.32
CA THR A 219 -3.50 21.62 -18.68
C THR A 219 -3.59 20.81 -19.96
N ARG A 220 -4.37 19.72 -19.94
CA ARG A 220 -4.79 19.00 -21.15
C ARG A 220 -6.31 18.84 -21.16
N THR A 221 -6.89 18.79 -22.35
CA THR A 221 -8.34 18.60 -22.52
C THR A 221 -8.61 17.30 -23.25
N ALA A 222 -9.30 16.37 -22.58
CA ALA A 222 -9.82 15.17 -23.21
C ALA A 222 -11.12 15.50 -23.95
N ARG A 223 -11.28 14.94 -25.15
CA ARG A 223 -12.47 15.06 -25.98
C ARG A 223 -13.17 13.70 -25.99
N ILE A 224 -14.36 13.63 -25.40
CA ILE A 224 -15.11 12.40 -25.23
C ILE A 224 -16.37 12.46 -26.10
N PRO A 225 -16.46 11.66 -27.18
CA PRO A 225 -17.66 11.61 -28.00
C PRO A 225 -18.76 10.78 -27.31
N TYR A 226 -20.00 11.20 -27.53
CA TYR A 226 -21.21 10.51 -27.08
C TYR A 226 -22.17 10.27 -28.25
N PRO A 227 -22.88 9.13 -28.28
CA PRO A 227 -23.67 8.71 -29.43
C PRO A 227 -25.06 9.38 -29.51
N GLY A 228 -25.38 10.33 -28.62
CA GLY A 228 -26.71 10.95 -28.54
C GLY A 228 -27.75 10.16 -27.74
N THR A 229 -27.35 9.07 -27.06
CA THR A 229 -28.21 8.30 -26.14
C THR A 229 -28.08 8.78 -24.70
N VAL A 230 -27.04 9.57 -24.41
CA VAL A 230 -26.69 10.00 -23.06
C VAL A 230 -27.17 11.42 -22.82
N SER A 231 -27.76 11.68 -21.66
CA SER A 231 -28.16 13.02 -21.24
C SER A 231 -27.58 13.41 -19.89
N ILE A 232 -27.63 14.72 -19.62
CA ILE A 232 -27.45 15.30 -18.29
C ILE A 232 -28.65 16.19 -17.96
N ASP A 233 -28.96 16.34 -16.68
CA ASP A 233 -29.94 17.33 -16.24
C ASP A 233 -29.26 18.68 -16.00
N THR A 234 -29.84 19.75 -16.54
CA THR A 234 -29.41 21.13 -16.30
C THR A 234 -30.57 21.97 -15.77
N PRO A 235 -30.31 23.14 -15.15
CA PRO A 235 -31.37 24.08 -14.76
C PRO A 235 -32.30 24.50 -15.91
N HIS A 236 -31.85 24.36 -17.16
CA HIS A 236 -32.61 24.71 -18.36
C HIS A 236 -33.27 23.50 -19.04
N GLY A 237 -33.25 22.34 -18.39
CA GLY A 237 -33.77 21.07 -18.91
C GLY A 237 -32.68 20.07 -19.27
N PRO A 238 -33.06 18.85 -19.70
CA PRO A 238 -32.10 17.81 -20.04
C PRO A 238 -31.36 18.14 -21.35
N TRP A 239 -30.07 17.86 -21.38
CA TRP A 239 -29.21 18.03 -22.55
C TRP A 239 -28.71 16.67 -23.04
N THR A 240 -29.00 16.34 -24.30
CA THR A 240 -28.46 15.15 -24.96
C THR A 240 -27.03 15.40 -25.43
N LEU A 241 -26.10 14.55 -25.01
CA LEU A 241 -24.67 14.73 -25.21
C LEU A 241 -24.18 14.27 -26.58
N GLY A 242 -23.47 15.17 -27.26
CA GLY A 242 -22.65 14.84 -28.43
C GLY A 242 -21.18 14.74 -28.07
N HIS A 243 -20.65 15.72 -27.34
CA HIS A 243 -19.27 15.71 -26.86
C HIS A 243 -19.16 16.28 -25.44
N VAL A 244 -18.26 15.70 -24.66
CA VAL A 244 -17.79 16.24 -23.38
C VAL A 244 -16.31 16.58 -23.50
N PHE A 245 -15.96 17.80 -23.08
CA PHE A 245 -14.60 18.33 -23.05
C PHE A 245 -14.14 18.42 -21.59
N LEU A 246 -13.31 17.47 -21.17
CA LEU A 246 -12.79 17.41 -19.81
C LEU A 246 -11.39 18.02 -19.75
N SER A 247 -11.29 19.25 -19.26
CA SER A 247 -10.03 19.97 -19.09
C SER A 247 -9.46 19.70 -17.71
N MET A 248 -8.24 19.15 -17.67
CA MET A 248 -7.56 18.71 -16.46
C MET A 248 -6.23 19.47 -16.31
N ALA A 249 -6.01 20.13 -15.18
CA ALA A 249 -4.68 20.53 -14.76
C ALA A 249 -4.01 19.32 -14.10
N MET A 250 -2.80 18.95 -14.53
CA MET A 250 -2.13 17.73 -14.11
C MET A 250 -0.67 17.99 -13.76
N TRP A 251 -0.19 17.36 -12.70
CA TRP A 251 1.20 17.48 -12.24
C TRP A 251 1.68 16.21 -11.56
N ILE A 252 2.99 16.10 -11.36
CA ILE A 252 3.61 15.03 -10.58
C ILE A 252 4.34 15.66 -9.40
N GLU A 253 3.82 15.46 -8.20
CA GLU A 253 4.34 16.07 -6.98
C GLU A 253 5.08 15.07 -6.09
N PRO A 254 6.14 15.52 -5.38
CA PRO A 254 6.84 14.70 -4.42
C PRO A 254 6.11 14.69 -3.07
N GLU A 255 6.09 13.54 -2.44
CA GLU A 255 5.89 13.36 -1.01
C GLU A 255 7.24 12.93 -0.42
N MET A 256 7.79 13.77 0.45
CA MET A 256 9.04 13.48 1.15
C MET A 256 8.71 12.79 2.47
N VAL A 257 9.26 11.61 2.68
CA VAL A 257 9.16 10.87 3.94
C VAL A 257 10.55 10.84 4.58
N PRO A 258 10.80 11.66 5.61
CA PRO A 258 12.09 11.72 6.27
C PRO A 258 12.34 10.44 7.07
N ILE A 259 13.61 10.11 7.32
CA ILE A 259 13.99 8.89 8.05
C ILE A 259 13.43 8.87 9.47
N GLU A 260 13.19 10.02 10.08
CA GLU A 260 12.52 10.18 11.38
C GLU A 260 11.12 9.55 11.37
N GLU A 261 10.36 9.74 10.29
CA GLU A 261 9.01 9.20 10.11
C GLU A 261 9.00 7.75 9.65
N ALA A 262 10.14 7.23 9.18
CA ALA A 262 10.25 5.85 8.78
C ALA A 262 10.15 4.94 10.00
N LEU A 263 9.47 3.81 9.80
CA LEU A 263 9.47 2.75 10.79
C LEU A 263 10.83 2.07 10.78
N LYS A 264 11.39 1.86 11.97
CA LYS A 264 12.69 1.24 12.17
C LYS A 264 12.53 -0.03 12.98
N VAL A 265 13.15 -1.11 12.52
CA VAL A 265 13.03 -2.43 13.13
C VAL A 265 14.41 -3.05 13.26
N SER A 266 14.67 -3.65 14.42
CA SER A 266 15.86 -4.44 14.65
C SER A 266 15.51 -5.92 14.77
N TYR A 267 16.29 -6.74 14.10
CA TYR A 267 16.30 -8.19 14.22
C TYR A 267 17.57 -8.54 14.98
N SER A 268 17.48 -9.36 16.01
CA SER A 268 18.65 -9.89 16.69
C SER A 268 18.50 -11.41 16.76
N ASP A 269 19.52 -12.13 16.31
CA ASP A 269 19.61 -13.57 16.49
C ASP A 269 20.24 -13.88 17.85
N PRO A 270 19.85 -14.95 18.58
CA PRO A 270 20.61 -15.48 19.71
C PRO A 270 22.13 -15.60 19.49
N ASP A 271 22.58 -15.78 18.25
CA ASP A 271 23.99 -15.88 17.88
C ASP A 271 24.71 -14.51 17.81
N GLY A 272 24.00 -13.41 18.10
CA GLY A 272 24.54 -12.07 18.24
C GLY A 272 24.53 -11.23 16.95
N SER A 273 24.21 -11.81 15.80
CA SER A 273 24.01 -11.04 14.56
C SER A 273 22.74 -10.20 14.65
N SER A 274 22.83 -8.91 14.32
CA SER A 274 21.67 -8.04 14.25
C SER A 274 21.50 -7.44 12.86
N VAL A 275 20.25 -7.38 12.40
CA VAL A 275 19.88 -6.74 11.14
C VAL A 275 18.98 -5.55 11.47
N HIS A 276 19.29 -4.40 10.90
CA HIS A 276 18.41 -3.24 10.94
C HIS A 276 17.64 -3.12 9.65
N ARG A 277 16.37 -2.75 9.77
CA ARG A 277 15.51 -2.44 8.64
C ARG A 277 14.78 -1.14 8.87
N VAL A 278 14.68 -0.34 7.81
CA VAL A 278 13.90 0.89 7.76
C VAL A 278 12.83 0.75 6.69
N GLU A 279 11.58 1.06 7.03
CA GLU A 279 10.43 1.03 6.13
C GLU A 279 9.82 2.44 6.02
N PHE A 280 9.85 2.98 4.81
CA PHE A 280 9.20 4.22 4.42
C PHE A 280 7.84 3.90 3.82
N SER A 281 6.80 4.60 4.23
CA SER A 281 5.45 4.45 3.71
C SER A 281 4.91 5.79 3.22
N SER A 282 4.27 5.80 2.06
CA SER A 282 3.52 6.97 1.60
C SER A 282 2.28 7.17 2.49
N GLN A 283 2.08 8.39 3.00
CA GLN A 283 0.87 8.77 3.72
C GLN A 283 -0.35 8.86 2.79
N ARG A 284 -0.10 9.15 1.51
CA ARG A 284 -1.14 9.29 0.47
C ARG A 284 -1.60 7.98 -0.13
N THR A 285 -0.72 6.98 -0.14
CA THR A 285 -0.99 5.66 -0.70
C THR A 285 -0.61 4.58 0.31
N GLN A 286 -1.62 4.04 1.01
CA GLN A 286 -1.41 3.06 2.11
C GLN A 286 -0.67 1.78 1.67
N ASP A 287 -0.61 1.53 0.36
CA ASP A 287 -0.02 0.35 -0.23
C ASP A 287 1.39 0.56 -0.78
N TRP A 288 1.94 1.77 -0.84
CA TRP A 288 3.31 1.98 -1.35
C TRP A 288 4.32 2.13 -0.23
N ARG A 289 5.30 1.24 -0.24
CA ARG A 289 6.35 1.20 0.78
C ARG A 289 7.67 0.85 0.15
N ILE A 290 8.73 1.40 0.73
CA ILE A 290 10.12 1.10 0.41
C ILE A 290 10.78 0.64 1.70
N SER A 291 11.51 -0.47 1.63
CA SER A 291 12.25 -1.03 2.75
C SER A 291 13.72 -1.14 2.41
N LEU A 292 14.55 -0.74 3.37
CA LEU A 292 16.00 -0.83 3.32
C LEU A 292 16.45 -1.69 4.48
N GLN A 293 17.37 -2.62 4.22
CA GLN A 293 17.84 -3.57 5.21
C GLN A 293 19.36 -3.69 5.15
N ALA A 294 20.02 -3.66 6.31
CA ALA A 294 21.45 -3.85 6.44
C ALA A 294 21.77 -4.65 7.72
N GLN A 295 22.94 -5.29 7.77
CA GLN A 295 23.47 -5.78 9.04
C GLN A 295 23.81 -4.59 9.95
N SER A 296 23.75 -4.76 11.26
CA SER A 296 24.02 -3.69 12.23
C SER A 296 25.46 -3.18 12.17
N ASP A 297 26.39 -4.01 11.69
CA ASP A 297 27.81 -3.70 11.52
C ASP A 297 28.17 -3.26 10.09
N ALA A 298 27.19 -3.16 9.20
CA ALA A 298 27.41 -2.77 7.81
C ALA A 298 28.12 -1.41 7.71
N GLN A 299 29.18 -1.36 6.91
CA GLN A 299 30.04 -0.18 6.76
C GLN A 299 29.77 0.60 5.46
N GLY A 300 28.86 0.11 4.61
CA GLY A 300 28.64 0.72 3.31
C GLY A 300 27.31 0.36 2.64
N VAL A 301 26.89 1.25 1.74
CA VAL A 301 25.61 1.19 1.00
C VAL A 301 25.45 -0.10 0.18
N ASN A 302 26.56 -0.72 -0.24
CA ASN A 302 26.55 -1.96 -1.02
C ASN A 302 26.01 -3.17 -0.25
N GLU A 303 25.98 -3.10 1.08
CA GLU A 303 25.45 -4.14 1.95
C GLU A 303 23.95 -3.97 2.22
N ILE A 304 23.36 -2.88 1.70
CA ILE A 304 21.94 -2.57 1.85
C ILE A 304 21.13 -3.36 0.83
N ARG A 305 20.14 -4.10 1.33
CA ARG A 305 19.10 -4.73 0.52
C ARG A 305 17.89 -3.82 0.45
N VAL A 306 17.36 -3.63 -0.76
CA VAL A 306 16.16 -2.85 -1.02
C VAL A 306 15.02 -3.80 -1.36
N GLY A 307 13.93 -3.70 -0.61
CA GLY A 307 12.65 -4.34 -0.91
C GLY A 307 11.57 -3.28 -1.03
N SER A 308 10.52 -3.56 -1.79
CA SER A 308 9.34 -2.67 -1.82
C SER A 308 8.10 -3.48 -2.20
N ASN A 309 6.97 -2.82 -2.38
CA ASN A 309 5.72 -3.50 -2.75
C ASN A 309 4.89 -2.76 -3.81
N TRP A 310 5.51 -1.87 -4.60
CA TRP A 310 4.95 -1.36 -5.85
C TRP A 310 4.21 -2.45 -6.66
N PRO A 311 3.03 -2.14 -7.21
CA PRO A 311 2.40 -3.02 -8.17
C PRO A 311 3.41 -3.25 -9.30
N GLN A 312 3.76 -4.52 -9.57
CA GLN A 312 4.50 -4.83 -10.78
C GLN A 312 3.73 -4.20 -11.92
N THR A 313 4.35 -3.23 -12.61
CA THR A 313 3.90 -2.86 -13.95
C THR A 313 3.82 -4.18 -14.69
N LYS A 314 2.61 -4.61 -15.03
CA LYS A 314 2.46 -5.56 -16.13
C LYS A 314 3.06 -4.84 -17.32
N GLU A 315 4.32 -5.10 -17.60
CA GLU A 315 4.87 -4.84 -18.92
C GLU A 315 3.89 -5.54 -19.87
N LYS A 316 3.17 -4.73 -20.63
CA LYS A 316 2.45 -5.18 -21.81
C LYS A 316 3.43 -5.13 -22.97
#